data_AF-A0A7S1GA39-F1
#
_entry.id   AF-A0A7S1GA39-F1
#
_cell.length_a   1.000
_cell.length_b   1.000
_cell.length_c   1.000
_cell.angle_alpha   90.00
_cell.angle_beta   90.00
_cell.angle_gamma   90.00
#
_symmetry.space_group_name_H-M   'P 1'
#
loop_
_entity.id
_entity.type
_entity.pdbx_description
1 polymer ?
#
loop_
_entity_poly.entity_id
_entity_poly.type
_entity_poly.pdbx_seq_one_letter_code
_entity_poly.pdbx_strand_id
1 'polypeptide(L)'
;MSEARQRKPTAGVDRADPSGLSRGDGAEAAAIANRRAIKKGFQQLGKLTFPPVALGLALQSIIVLADAAGFPLGEDAAFGLHLASRIACATFFMIVGALHFLETPMFMAIMPDWIPAHAAMVYVSGVAEFVAGFLLIRDENANLGAWIAFALLIAVYPANLNMAFSQRARIKAGGGREFPQTKALLRLPVQFAFLWWVLRYTTLGWAETLTALPFVGGAFAGLVSA
;
A
#
# COMPACT_ATOMS: atom_id res chain seq x y z
N MET A 1 -81.16 8.98 26.90
CA MET A 1 -81.03 8.85 25.43
C MET A 1 -80.66 10.20 24.86
N SER A 2 -79.41 10.36 24.40
CA SER A 2 -78.93 11.48 23.57
C SER A 2 -77.50 11.11 23.15
N GLU A 3 -77.36 10.62 21.93
CA GLU A 3 -76.16 10.02 21.35
C GLU A 3 -74.98 11.00 21.21
N ALA A 4 -73.82 10.56 21.66
CA ALA A 4 -72.54 11.18 21.37
C ALA A 4 -72.14 10.90 19.92
N ARG A 5 -72.12 11.96 19.10
CA ARG A 5 -71.73 11.91 17.69
C ARG A 5 -70.21 11.73 17.56
N GLN A 6 -69.75 10.49 17.48
CA GLN A 6 -68.37 10.15 17.14
C GLN A 6 -68.03 10.62 15.72
N ARG A 7 -67.12 11.60 15.59
CA ARG A 7 -66.49 11.93 14.31
C ARG A 7 -65.32 10.98 14.07
N LYS A 8 -65.42 10.16 13.02
CA LYS A 8 -64.31 9.35 12.50
C LYS A 8 -63.12 10.26 12.12
N PRO A 9 -61.87 9.90 12.48
CA PRO A 9 -60.71 10.53 11.88
C PRO A 9 -60.59 10.02 10.43
N THR A 10 -60.73 10.92 9.46
CA THR A 10 -60.37 10.64 8.08
C THR A 10 -58.87 10.43 8.02
N ALA A 11 -58.46 9.20 7.69
CA ALA A 11 -57.10 8.86 7.33
C ALA A 11 -56.69 9.71 6.13
N GLY A 12 -56.01 10.83 6.39
CA GLY A 12 -55.19 11.51 5.41
C GLY A 12 -54.07 10.56 5.04
N VAL A 13 -54.29 9.76 4.01
CA VAL A 13 -53.21 9.11 3.29
C VAL A 13 -52.45 10.24 2.62
N ASP A 14 -51.42 10.74 3.31
CA ASP A 14 -50.36 11.52 2.68
C ASP A 14 -49.75 10.60 1.62
N ARG A 15 -50.25 10.74 0.39
CA ARG A 15 -49.58 10.17 -0.77
C ARG A 15 -48.26 10.90 -0.86
N ALA A 16 -47.18 10.21 -0.48
CA ALA A 16 -45.84 10.65 -0.79
C ALA A 16 -45.79 11.00 -2.29
N ASP A 17 -45.64 12.29 -2.56
CA ASP A 17 -45.50 12.83 -3.89
C ASP A 17 -44.23 12.24 -4.54
N PRO A 18 -44.34 11.42 -5.61
CA PRO A 18 -43.18 10.80 -6.23
C PRO A 18 -42.35 11.79 -7.07
N SER A 19 -42.74 13.07 -7.14
CA SER A 19 -42.04 14.10 -7.91
C SER A 19 -40.97 14.88 -7.12
N GLY A 20 -40.77 14.56 -5.84
CA GLY A 20 -39.81 15.23 -4.95
C GLY A 20 -38.33 14.82 -5.08
N LEU A 21 -37.95 14.00 -6.06
CA LEU A 21 -36.53 13.71 -6.33
C LEU A 21 -35.98 14.80 -7.25
N SER A 22 -35.34 15.81 -6.65
CA SER A 22 -34.67 16.85 -7.41
C SER A 22 -33.57 16.21 -8.27
N ARG A 23 -33.25 16.80 -9.44
CA ARG A 23 -32.12 16.36 -10.28
C ARG A 23 -30.79 16.26 -9.50
N GLY A 24 -30.66 16.97 -8.37
CA GLY A 24 -29.51 16.90 -7.46
C GLY A 24 -29.41 15.58 -6.70
N ASP A 25 -30.54 15.01 -6.26
CA ASP A 25 -30.58 13.78 -5.45
C ASP A 25 -30.12 12.56 -6.25
N GLY A 26 -30.46 12.51 -7.54
CA GLY A 26 -30.01 11.48 -8.47
C GLY A 26 -28.50 11.57 -8.76
N ALA A 27 -27.96 12.79 -8.92
CA ALA A 27 -26.54 13.02 -9.16
C ALA A 27 -25.69 12.67 -7.93
N GLU A 28 -26.16 13.02 -6.73
CA GLU A 28 -25.50 12.68 -5.48
C GLU A 28 -25.53 11.17 -5.21
N ALA A 29 -26.68 10.51 -5.43
CA ALA A 29 -26.80 9.06 -5.34
C ALA A 29 -25.85 8.34 -6.31
N ALA A 30 -25.73 8.81 -7.55
CA ALA A 30 -24.80 8.29 -8.54
C ALA A 30 -23.33 8.49 -8.12
N ALA A 31 -22.98 9.67 -7.56
CA ALA A 31 -21.64 9.95 -7.06
C ALA A 31 -21.27 9.07 -5.85
N ILE A 32 -22.21 8.81 -4.95
CA ILE A 32 -22.04 7.89 -3.81
C ILE A 32 -21.87 6.45 -4.31
N ALA A 33 -22.68 6.02 -5.27
CA ALA A 33 -22.58 4.69 -5.88
C ALA A 33 -21.22 4.49 -6.57
N ASN A 34 -20.76 5.49 -7.34
CA ASN A 34 -19.46 5.47 -7.99
C ASN A 34 -18.31 5.37 -6.97
N ARG A 35 -18.32 6.20 -5.92
CA ARG A 35 -17.33 6.13 -4.83
C ARG A 35 -17.31 4.76 -4.13
N ARG A 36 -18.47 4.13 -3.93
CA ARG A 36 -18.55 2.77 -3.36
C ARG A 36 -18.02 1.71 -4.31
N ALA A 37 -18.32 1.80 -5.60
CA ALA A 37 -17.83 0.87 -6.62
C ALA A 37 -16.30 0.93 -6.72
N ILE A 38 -15.74 2.14 -6.76
CA ILE A 38 -14.29 2.40 -6.74
C ILE A 38 -13.65 1.79 -5.49
N LYS A 39 -14.18 2.08 -4.28
CA LYS A 39 -13.67 1.49 -3.03
C LYS A 39 -13.70 -0.04 -3.02
N LYS A 40 -14.77 -0.65 -3.54
CA LYS A 40 -14.86 -2.11 -3.67
C LYS A 40 -13.81 -2.65 -4.64
N GLY A 41 -13.62 -1.99 -5.79
CA GLY A 41 -12.55 -2.29 -6.74
C GLY A 41 -11.17 -2.28 -6.08
N PHE A 42 -10.89 -1.27 -5.25
CA PHE A 42 -9.63 -1.20 -4.49
C PHE A 42 -9.47 -2.27 -3.43
N GLN A 43 -10.54 -2.60 -2.71
CA GLN A 43 -10.48 -3.72 -1.76
C GLN A 43 -10.20 -5.04 -2.47
N GLN A 44 -10.72 -5.23 -3.69
CA GLN A 44 -10.40 -6.39 -4.51
C GLN A 44 -8.97 -6.32 -5.05
N LEU A 45 -8.52 -5.14 -5.50
CA LEU A 45 -7.16 -4.95 -5.97
C LEU A 45 -6.15 -5.24 -4.86
N GLY A 46 -6.38 -4.76 -3.64
CA GLY A 46 -5.53 -5.07 -2.49
C GLY A 46 -5.46 -6.57 -2.20
N LYS A 47 -6.61 -7.28 -2.24
CA LYS A 47 -6.63 -8.75 -2.14
C LYS A 47 -5.84 -9.43 -3.26
N LEU A 48 -5.76 -8.81 -4.44
CA LEU A 48 -5.02 -9.29 -5.59
C LEU A 48 -3.53 -8.90 -5.54
N THR A 49 -3.15 -7.81 -4.86
CA THR A 49 -1.75 -7.36 -4.74
C THR A 49 -0.96 -8.18 -3.71
N PHE A 50 -1.62 -8.62 -2.63
CA PHE A 50 -0.97 -9.38 -1.55
C PHE A 50 -0.41 -10.76 -1.98
N PRO A 51 -1.12 -11.60 -2.76
CA PRO A 51 -0.61 -12.92 -3.16
C PRO A 51 0.64 -12.88 -4.07
N PRO A 52 0.71 -12.05 -5.13
CA PRO A 52 1.89 -11.93 -5.99
C PRO A 52 3.11 -11.37 -5.23
N VAL A 53 2.90 -10.44 -4.30
CA VAL A 53 3.95 -9.91 -3.42
C VAL A 53 4.49 -11.01 -2.50
N ALA A 54 3.60 -11.74 -1.84
CA ALA A 54 3.97 -12.84 -0.95
C ALA A 54 4.73 -13.93 -1.72
N LEU A 55 4.29 -14.23 -2.94
CA LEU A 55 5.00 -15.15 -3.85
C LEU A 55 6.39 -14.61 -4.21
N GLY A 56 6.52 -13.34 -4.62
CA GLY A 56 7.80 -12.75 -4.97
C GLY A 56 8.82 -12.75 -3.82
N LEU A 57 8.36 -12.44 -2.60
CA LEU A 57 9.16 -12.55 -1.38
C LEU A 57 9.53 -14.00 -1.05
N ALA A 58 8.59 -14.94 -1.19
CA ALA A 58 8.85 -16.36 -0.96
C ALA A 58 9.88 -16.91 -1.95
N LEU A 59 9.75 -16.59 -3.25
CA LEU A 59 10.74 -16.94 -4.27
C LEU A 59 12.11 -16.34 -3.92
N GLN A 60 12.16 -15.07 -3.51
CA GLN A 60 13.42 -14.45 -3.09
C GLN A 60 14.03 -15.13 -1.86
N SER A 61 13.19 -15.59 -0.94
CA SER A 61 13.62 -16.31 0.27
C SER A 61 14.16 -17.69 -0.06
N ILE A 62 13.53 -18.41 -1.00
CA ILE A 62 13.99 -19.71 -1.50
C ILE A 62 15.37 -19.60 -2.13
N ILE A 63 15.61 -18.57 -2.96
CA ILE A 63 16.93 -18.34 -3.58
C ILE A 63 18.01 -18.20 -2.49
N VAL A 64 17.74 -17.36 -1.48
CA VAL A 64 18.71 -17.09 -0.41
C VAL A 64 18.95 -18.32 0.48
N LEU A 65 17.92 -19.11 0.75
CA LEU A 65 18.05 -20.35 1.52
C LEU A 65 18.77 -21.44 0.74
N ALA A 66 18.53 -21.57 -0.57
CA ALA A 66 19.23 -22.53 -1.41
C ALA A 66 20.73 -22.21 -1.48
N ASP A 67 21.08 -20.95 -1.68
CA ASP A 67 22.46 -20.45 -1.66
C ASP A 67 23.12 -20.71 -0.30
N ALA A 68 22.46 -20.34 0.81
CA ALA A 68 22.96 -20.56 2.17
C ALA A 68 23.12 -22.04 2.54
N ALA A 69 22.28 -22.92 1.99
CA ALA A 69 22.35 -24.37 2.18
C ALA A 69 23.39 -25.05 1.26
N GLY A 70 24.07 -24.30 0.39
CA GLY A 70 24.97 -24.85 -0.62
C GLY A 70 24.24 -25.72 -1.66
N PHE A 71 22.94 -25.49 -1.85
CA PHE A 71 22.12 -26.22 -2.81
C PHE A 71 22.24 -25.56 -4.19
N PRO A 72 22.88 -26.22 -5.18
CA PRO A 72 23.08 -25.62 -6.49
C PRO A 72 21.76 -25.61 -7.25
N LEU A 73 21.09 -24.47 -7.25
CA LEU A 73 20.04 -24.21 -8.24
C LEU A 73 20.71 -24.19 -9.62
N GLY A 74 20.21 -24.99 -10.56
CA GLY A 74 20.69 -24.92 -11.95
C GLY A 74 20.58 -23.48 -12.48
N GLU A 75 21.52 -23.05 -13.32
CA GLU A 75 21.64 -21.64 -13.75
C GLU A 75 20.34 -21.07 -14.32
N ASP A 76 19.63 -21.86 -15.15
CA ASP A 76 18.34 -21.49 -15.73
C ASP A 76 17.24 -21.28 -14.67
N ALA A 77 17.23 -22.13 -13.64
CA ALA A 77 16.26 -22.07 -12.56
C ALA A 77 16.54 -20.86 -11.65
N ALA A 78 17.81 -20.62 -11.31
CA ALA A 78 18.22 -19.44 -10.56
C ALA A 78 17.84 -18.16 -11.30
N PHE A 79 18.18 -18.07 -12.59
CA PHE A 79 17.82 -16.94 -13.45
C PHE A 79 16.31 -16.70 -13.49
N GLY A 80 15.52 -17.76 -13.74
CA GLY A 80 14.06 -17.68 -13.79
C GLY A 80 13.45 -17.20 -12.47
N LEU A 81 13.95 -17.69 -11.33
CA LEU A 81 13.49 -17.27 -10.00
C LEU A 81 13.84 -15.80 -9.71
N HIS A 82 15.05 -15.35 -10.06
CA HIS A 82 15.45 -13.95 -9.91
C HIS A 82 14.60 -13.01 -10.77
N LEU A 83 14.37 -13.37 -12.03
CA LEU A 83 13.54 -12.59 -12.94
C LEU A 83 12.08 -12.52 -12.45
N ALA A 84 11.50 -13.65 -12.07
CA ALA A 84 10.13 -13.69 -11.54
C ALA A 84 9.99 -12.84 -10.27
N SER A 85 10.96 -12.92 -9.36
CA SER A 85 10.99 -12.10 -8.15
C SER A 85 11.10 -10.61 -8.49
N ARG A 86 11.98 -10.23 -9.43
CA ARG A 86 12.13 -8.82 -9.84
C ARG A 86 10.86 -8.27 -10.47
N ILE A 87 10.21 -9.04 -11.34
CA ILE A 87 8.94 -8.65 -11.97
C ILE A 87 7.83 -8.48 -10.91
N ALA A 88 7.78 -9.36 -9.91
CA ALA A 88 6.83 -9.22 -8.80
C ALA A 88 7.08 -7.94 -7.99
N CYS A 89 8.35 -7.63 -7.71
CA CYS A 89 8.76 -6.40 -7.03
C CYS A 89 8.37 -5.15 -7.84
N ALA A 90 8.72 -5.12 -9.13
CA ALA A 90 8.38 -4.06 -10.07
C ALA A 90 6.86 -3.81 -10.13
N THR A 91 6.09 -4.88 -10.30
CA THR A 91 4.63 -4.83 -10.41
C THR A 91 4.01 -4.27 -9.13
N PHE A 92 4.54 -4.65 -7.96
CA PHE A 92 4.09 -4.10 -6.69
C PHE A 92 4.26 -2.59 -6.63
N PHE A 93 5.46 -2.07 -6.91
CA PHE A 93 5.73 -0.64 -6.87
C PHE A 93 4.89 0.14 -7.89
N MET A 94 4.67 -0.41 -9.09
CA MET A 94 3.78 0.22 -10.08
C MET A 94 2.33 0.27 -9.60
N ILE A 95 1.82 -0.80 -8.98
CA ILE A 95 0.45 -0.82 -8.43
C ILE A 95 0.32 0.18 -7.29
N VAL A 96 1.24 0.18 -6.31
CA VAL A 96 1.18 1.10 -5.16
C VAL A 96 1.38 2.55 -5.60
N GLY A 97 2.27 2.81 -6.55
CA GLY A 97 2.44 4.13 -7.16
C GLY A 97 1.14 4.62 -7.81
N ALA A 98 0.44 3.77 -8.56
CA ALA A 98 -0.87 4.10 -9.11
C ALA A 98 -1.93 4.36 -8.02
N LEU A 99 -1.90 3.60 -6.90
CA LEU A 99 -2.83 3.79 -5.78
C LEU A 99 -2.70 5.17 -5.12
N HIS A 100 -1.54 5.80 -5.14
CA HIS A 100 -1.37 7.15 -4.58
C HIS A 100 -2.25 8.21 -5.28
N PHE A 101 -2.51 8.04 -6.58
CA PHE A 101 -3.39 8.92 -7.34
C PHE A 101 -4.87 8.58 -7.17
N LEU A 102 -5.17 7.31 -6.94
CA LEU A 102 -6.54 6.82 -6.89
C LEU A 102 -7.14 6.92 -5.47
N GLU A 103 -6.31 6.79 -4.45
CA GLU A 103 -6.69 6.80 -3.03
C GLU A 103 -5.90 7.86 -2.23
N THR A 104 -5.57 8.99 -2.87
CA THR A 104 -4.86 10.13 -2.25
C THR A 104 -5.41 10.49 -0.86
N PRO A 105 -6.74 10.55 -0.61
CA PRO A 105 -7.27 10.84 0.73
C PRO A 105 -6.85 9.85 1.81
N MET A 106 -6.70 8.57 1.47
CA MET A 106 -6.26 7.54 2.41
C MET A 106 -4.79 7.73 2.79
N PHE A 107 -3.93 8.00 1.80
CA PHE A 107 -2.51 8.26 2.04
C PHE A 107 -2.28 9.57 2.81
N MET A 108 -3.02 10.64 2.49
CA MET A 108 -2.95 11.89 3.25
C MET A 108 -3.43 11.72 4.70
N ALA A 109 -4.37 10.80 4.95
CA ALA A 109 -4.92 10.55 6.29
C ALA A 109 -3.90 9.93 7.26
N ILE A 110 -2.89 9.22 6.74
CA ILE A 110 -1.84 8.58 7.55
C ILE A 110 -0.59 9.44 7.69
N MET A 111 -0.47 10.55 6.97
CA MET A 111 0.69 11.42 7.08
C MET A 111 0.76 12.10 8.47
N PRO A 112 1.94 12.14 9.11
CA PRO A 112 2.14 12.88 10.35
C PRO A 112 1.91 14.38 10.17
N ASP A 113 1.33 15.04 11.16
CA ASP A 113 0.95 16.46 11.10
C ASP A 113 2.15 17.43 10.91
N TRP A 114 3.38 16.97 11.16
CA TRP A 114 4.61 17.76 10.97
C TRP A 114 5.15 17.74 9.53
N ILE A 115 4.62 16.89 8.63
CA ILE A 115 4.98 16.92 7.21
C ILE A 115 4.10 17.97 6.52
N PRO A 116 4.66 19.00 5.87
CA PRO A 116 3.85 19.95 5.13
C PRO A 116 3.36 19.36 3.81
N ALA A 117 2.34 19.99 3.22
CA ALA A 117 1.88 19.74 1.85
C ALA A 117 1.60 18.24 1.55
N HIS A 118 0.76 17.59 2.37
CA HIS A 118 0.46 16.15 2.27
C HIS A 118 0.11 15.69 0.85
N ALA A 119 -0.76 16.43 0.14
CA ALA A 119 -1.17 16.07 -1.22
C ALA A 119 0.02 16.03 -2.19
N ALA A 120 0.90 17.05 -2.15
CA ALA A 120 2.07 17.11 -3.01
C ALA A 120 3.03 15.96 -2.72
N MET A 121 3.28 15.67 -1.44
CA MET A 121 4.15 14.56 -1.02
C MET A 121 3.61 13.21 -1.48
N VAL A 122 2.30 12.98 -1.37
CA VAL A 122 1.64 11.75 -1.84
C VAL A 122 1.75 11.61 -3.36
N TYR A 123 1.61 12.69 -4.13
CA TYR A 123 1.77 12.62 -5.58
C TYR A 123 3.22 12.38 -5.99
N VAL A 124 4.18 13.06 -5.35
CA VAL A 124 5.62 12.88 -5.63
C VAL A 124 6.03 11.44 -5.31
N SER A 125 5.63 10.90 -4.14
CA SER A 125 5.93 9.51 -3.80
C SER A 125 5.26 8.54 -4.78
N GLY A 126 4.01 8.80 -5.18
CA GLY A 126 3.29 7.98 -6.16
C GLY A 126 3.98 7.91 -7.53
N VAL A 127 4.45 9.06 -8.06
CA VAL A 127 5.25 9.09 -9.30
C VAL A 127 6.54 8.30 -9.11
N ALA A 128 7.26 8.56 -8.02
CA ALA A 128 8.56 7.96 -7.78
C ALA A 128 8.47 6.44 -7.61
N GLU A 129 7.44 5.92 -6.92
CA GLU A 129 7.18 4.48 -6.82
C GLU A 129 6.88 3.86 -8.19
N PHE A 130 6.03 4.51 -9.00
CA PHE A 130 5.70 4.01 -10.32
C PHE A 130 6.93 3.95 -11.24
N VAL A 131 7.75 5.00 -11.21
CA VAL A 131 9.01 5.06 -11.95
C VAL A 131 10.00 4.00 -11.45
N ALA A 132 10.13 3.82 -10.12
CA ALA A 132 10.99 2.79 -9.56
C ALA A 132 10.61 1.39 -10.03
N GLY A 133 9.30 1.08 -10.00
CA GLY A 133 8.77 -0.18 -10.52
C GLY A 133 9.05 -0.37 -12.01
N PHE A 134 8.86 0.68 -12.82
CA PHE A 134 9.18 0.62 -14.25
C PHE A 134 10.67 0.37 -14.52
N LEU A 135 11.56 1.05 -13.79
CA LEU A 135 13.01 0.88 -13.92
C LEU A 135 13.47 -0.53 -13.51
N LEU A 136 12.82 -1.15 -12.51
CA LEU A 136 13.11 -2.52 -12.08
C LEU A 136 12.83 -3.58 -13.15
N ILE A 137 12.00 -3.29 -14.17
CA ILE A 137 11.72 -4.25 -15.25
C ILE A 137 12.94 -4.41 -16.18
N ARG A 138 13.65 -3.31 -16.45
CA ARG A 138 14.79 -3.30 -17.38
C ARG A 138 16.09 -3.54 -16.62
N ASP A 139 16.81 -4.59 -16.99
CA ASP A 139 18.03 -5.03 -16.28
C ASP A 139 19.07 -3.90 -16.13
N GLU A 140 19.30 -3.16 -17.21
CA GLU A 140 20.21 -2.00 -17.28
C GLU A 140 19.89 -0.89 -16.25
N ASN A 141 18.62 -0.77 -15.82
CA ASN A 141 18.15 0.30 -14.93
C ASN A 141 17.72 -0.22 -13.54
N ALA A 142 17.78 -1.54 -13.31
CA ALA A 142 17.25 -2.16 -12.10
C ALA A 142 17.94 -1.63 -10.83
N ASN A 143 19.25 -1.34 -10.91
CA ASN A 143 19.99 -0.73 -9.80
C ASN A 143 19.44 0.64 -9.40
N LEU A 144 19.18 1.52 -10.39
CA LEU A 144 18.60 2.85 -10.12
C LEU A 144 17.17 2.72 -9.56
N GLY A 145 16.36 1.83 -10.14
CA GLY A 145 15.01 1.56 -9.65
C GLY A 145 15.00 1.05 -8.20
N ALA A 146 15.93 0.15 -7.86
CA ALA A 146 16.11 -0.36 -6.51
C ALA A 146 16.49 0.73 -5.50
N TRP A 147 17.39 1.64 -5.87
CA TRP A 147 17.78 2.76 -5.00
C TRP A 147 16.65 3.77 -4.78
N ILE A 148 15.87 4.09 -5.82
CA ILE A 148 14.70 4.95 -5.69
C ILE A 148 13.67 4.29 -4.77
N ALA A 149 13.37 3.01 -4.98
CA ALA A 149 12.45 2.25 -4.14
C ALA A 149 12.93 2.19 -2.67
N PHE A 150 14.21 1.95 -2.44
CA PHE A 150 14.83 1.94 -1.12
C PHE A 150 14.67 3.29 -0.39
N ALA A 151 15.02 4.39 -1.06
CA ALA A 151 14.89 5.73 -0.50
C ALA A 151 13.42 6.08 -0.17
N LEU A 152 12.49 5.70 -1.04
CA LEU A 152 11.06 5.90 -0.82
C LEU A 152 10.55 5.11 0.39
N LEU A 153 10.91 3.83 0.51
CA LEU A 153 10.51 3.00 1.65
C LEU A 153 10.98 3.62 2.98
N ILE A 154 12.16 4.23 3.02
CA ILE A 154 12.62 4.97 4.21
C ILE A 154 11.78 6.24 4.40
N ALA A 155 11.59 7.03 3.35
CA ALA A 155 10.89 8.31 3.41
C ALA A 155 9.41 8.18 3.84
N VAL A 156 8.73 7.10 3.45
CA VAL A 156 7.31 6.85 3.80
C VAL A 156 7.14 6.12 5.14
N TYR A 157 8.22 5.60 5.73
CA TYR A 157 8.19 4.90 7.03
C TYR A 157 7.49 5.71 8.16
N PRO A 158 7.70 7.05 8.30
CA PRO A 158 6.99 7.85 9.29
C PRO A 158 5.46 7.83 9.14
N ALA A 159 4.93 7.75 7.91
CA ALA A 159 3.49 7.64 7.68
C ALA A 159 2.94 6.28 8.15
N ASN A 160 3.71 5.21 7.96
CA ASN A 160 3.34 3.88 8.46
C ASN A 160 3.40 3.79 9.99
N LEU A 161 4.39 4.43 10.63
CA LEU A 161 4.45 4.59 12.08
C LEU A 161 3.23 5.36 12.60
N ASN A 162 2.91 6.50 12.00
CA ASN A 162 1.76 7.30 12.40
C ASN A 162 0.46 6.51 12.26
N MET A 163 0.28 5.74 11.18
CA MET A 163 -0.87 4.83 11.06
C MET A 163 -0.89 3.75 12.15
N ALA A 164 0.26 3.18 12.52
CA ALA A 164 0.33 2.11 13.53
C ALA A 164 -0.03 2.60 14.94
N PHE A 165 0.40 3.81 15.30
CA PHE A 165 0.31 4.33 16.67
C PHE A 165 -0.76 5.40 16.89
N SER A 166 -1.25 6.08 15.84
CA SER A 166 -2.31 7.08 15.94
C SER A 166 -3.68 6.50 15.62
N GLN A 167 -4.54 6.36 16.63
CA GLN A 167 -5.94 5.95 16.41
C GLN A 167 -6.68 6.93 15.49
N ARG A 168 -6.41 8.24 15.62
CA ARG A 168 -6.96 9.28 14.74
C ARG A 168 -6.61 9.02 13.28
N ALA A 169 -5.35 8.69 12.99
CA ALA A 169 -4.91 8.33 11.64
C ALA A 169 -5.65 7.07 11.14
N ARG A 170 -5.80 6.04 11.99
CA ARG A 170 -6.52 4.80 11.63
C ARG A 170 -8.00 5.01 11.33
N ILE A 171 -8.69 5.88 12.07
CA ILE A 171 -10.11 6.21 11.81
C ILE A 171 -10.25 7.00 10.50
N LYS A 172 -9.38 7.98 10.25
CA LYS A 172 -9.38 8.74 8.99
C LYS A 172 -9.10 7.82 7.80
N ALA A 173 -8.07 6.98 7.90
CA ALA A 173 -7.69 6.04 6.85
C ALA A 173 -8.78 4.99 6.55
N GLY A 174 -9.53 4.55 7.56
CA GLY A 174 -10.66 3.64 7.37
C GLY A 174 -11.97 4.33 6.98
N GLY A 175 -11.94 5.62 6.65
CA GLY A 175 -13.10 6.38 6.17
C GLY A 175 -14.23 6.49 7.19
N GLY A 176 -13.88 6.71 8.47
CA GLY A 176 -14.82 6.81 9.59
C GLY A 176 -14.99 5.52 10.38
N ARG A 177 -14.44 4.40 9.90
CA ARG A 177 -14.25 3.18 10.68
C ARG A 177 -12.78 3.03 11.04
N GLU A 178 -12.48 2.45 12.18
CA GLU A 178 -11.11 2.23 12.60
C GLU A 178 -10.42 1.17 11.71
N PHE A 179 -9.33 1.55 11.04
CA PHE A 179 -8.48 0.57 10.37
C PHE A 179 -7.85 -0.37 11.42
N PRO A 180 -7.88 -1.71 11.21
CA PRO A 180 -7.40 -2.66 12.19
C PRO A 180 -5.94 -2.40 12.61
N GLN A 181 -5.69 -2.18 13.90
CA GLN A 181 -4.35 -1.88 14.41
C GLN A 181 -3.35 -2.97 14.06
N THR A 182 -3.74 -4.24 14.17
CA THR A 182 -2.91 -5.40 13.82
C THR A 182 -2.39 -5.32 12.38
N LYS A 183 -3.24 -4.89 11.44
CA LYS A 183 -2.82 -4.72 10.04
C LYS A 183 -1.86 -3.55 9.87
N ALA A 184 -2.05 -2.47 10.63
CA ALA A 184 -1.13 -1.32 10.60
C ALA A 184 0.23 -1.68 11.22
N LEU A 185 0.24 -2.42 12.32
CA LEU A 185 1.45 -2.93 12.96
C LEU A 185 2.21 -3.91 12.06
N LEU A 186 1.50 -4.82 11.37
CA LEU A 186 2.11 -5.77 10.43
C LEU A 186 2.82 -5.08 9.25
N ARG A 187 2.41 -3.87 8.87
CA ARG A 187 3.10 -3.11 7.81
C ARG A 187 4.54 -2.77 8.17
N LEU A 188 4.83 -2.53 9.44
CA LEU A 188 6.16 -2.13 9.89
C LEU A 188 7.23 -3.21 9.61
N PRO A 189 7.10 -4.47 10.06
CA PRO A 189 8.05 -5.54 9.73
C PRO A 189 8.04 -5.88 8.23
N VAL A 190 6.87 -5.87 7.58
CA VAL A 190 6.75 -6.14 6.14
C VAL A 190 7.55 -5.11 5.32
N GLN A 191 7.57 -3.85 5.74
CA GLN A 191 8.37 -2.80 5.08
C GLN A 191 9.88 -3.08 5.13
N PHE A 192 10.37 -3.68 6.21
CA PHE A 192 11.77 -4.13 6.28
C PHE A 192 12.04 -5.32 5.34
N ALA A 193 11.07 -6.24 5.19
CA ALA A 193 11.18 -7.31 4.19
C ALA A 193 11.24 -6.73 2.76
N PHE A 194 10.47 -5.67 2.48
CA PHE A 194 10.57 -4.95 1.20
C PHE A 194 11.90 -4.23 1.02
N LEU A 195 12.44 -3.57 2.05
CA LEU A 195 13.77 -2.96 2.00
C LEU A 195 14.83 -4.00 1.65
N TRP A 196 14.80 -5.15 2.32
CA TRP A 196 15.69 -6.27 2.00
C TRP A 196 15.50 -6.76 0.56
N TRP A 197 14.26 -6.89 0.10
CA TRP A 197 13.95 -7.36 -1.25
C TRP A 197 14.51 -6.42 -2.33
N VAL A 198 14.31 -5.10 -2.20
CA VAL A 198 14.80 -4.14 -3.20
C VAL A 198 16.33 -4.08 -3.22
N LEU A 199 16.99 -4.23 -2.07
CA LEU A 199 18.45 -4.23 -1.99
C LEU A 199 19.09 -5.39 -2.77
N ARG A 200 18.36 -6.48 -3.03
CA ARG A 200 18.85 -7.60 -3.87
C ARG A 200 19.05 -7.21 -5.34
N TYR A 201 18.45 -6.11 -5.77
CA TYR A 201 18.57 -5.60 -7.14
C TYR A 201 19.53 -4.40 -7.24
N THR A 202 20.21 -4.06 -6.14
CA THR A 202 21.32 -3.10 -6.18
C THR A 202 22.62 -3.80 -6.56
N THR A 203 23.53 -3.08 -7.23
CA THR A 203 24.83 -3.64 -7.66
C THR A 203 25.77 -3.98 -6.51
N LEU A 204 25.57 -3.37 -5.34
CA LEU A 204 26.37 -3.59 -4.12
C LEU A 204 25.91 -4.83 -3.32
N GLY A 205 24.85 -5.52 -3.76
CA GLY A 205 24.20 -6.53 -2.93
C GLY A 205 23.76 -5.98 -1.56
N TRP A 206 23.15 -6.82 -0.72
CA TRP A 206 22.65 -6.36 0.58
C TRP A 206 23.78 -6.20 1.62
N ALA A 207 24.81 -7.06 1.59
CA ALA A 207 25.91 -7.04 2.55
C ALA A 207 26.82 -5.82 2.35
N GLU A 208 27.21 -5.52 1.11
CA GLU A 208 28.12 -4.38 0.82
C GLU A 208 27.37 -3.05 0.93
N THR A 209 26.06 -3.04 0.63
CA THR A 209 25.22 -1.87 0.92
C THR A 209 25.17 -1.58 2.43
N LEU A 210 24.95 -2.60 3.27
CA LEU A 210 24.92 -2.40 4.72
C LEU A 210 26.29 -1.99 5.28
N THR A 211 27.39 -2.53 4.78
CA THR A 211 28.73 -2.12 5.23
C THR A 211 29.14 -0.73 4.73
N ALA A 212 28.64 -0.30 3.56
CA ALA A 212 28.86 1.03 3.01
C ALA A 212 28.05 2.13 3.74
N LEU A 213 27.00 1.77 4.49
CA LEU A 213 26.26 2.73 5.31
C LEU A 213 27.12 3.14 6.53
N PRO A 214 27.41 4.44 6.70
CA PRO A 214 28.36 4.92 7.72
C PRO A 214 27.94 4.62 9.16
N PHE A 215 26.67 4.24 9.38
CA PHE A 215 26.08 3.92 10.69
C PHE A 215 25.97 2.42 10.97
N VAL A 216 26.21 1.53 9.99
CA VAL A 216 26.13 0.07 10.16
C VAL A 216 27.50 -0.60 10.05
N GLY A 217 28.39 -0.07 9.21
CA GLY A 217 29.71 -0.65 8.95
C GLY A 217 30.57 -0.88 10.20
N GLY A 218 30.48 -0.02 11.20
CA GLY A 218 31.25 -0.15 12.45
C GLY A 218 30.81 -1.32 13.35
N ALA A 219 29.53 -1.68 13.36
CA ALA A 219 29.00 -2.75 14.22
C ALA A 219 29.02 -4.12 13.54
N PHE A 220 28.85 -4.16 12.21
CA PHE A 220 28.82 -5.42 11.44
C PHE A 220 30.22 -5.94 11.11
N ALA A 221 31.20 -5.05 10.92
CA ALA A 221 32.59 -5.45 10.64
C ALA A 221 33.18 -6.32 11.77
N GLY A 222 32.84 -6.05 13.04
CA GLY A 222 33.30 -6.83 14.19
C GLY A 222 32.62 -8.19 14.35
N LEU A 223 31.48 -8.43 13.71
CA LEU A 223 30.73 -9.70 13.82
C LEU A 223 31.09 -10.69 12.72
N VAL A 224 31.63 -10.21 11.59
CA VAL A 224 32.10 -11.02 10.46
C VAL A 224 33.59 -11.37 10.58
N SER A 225 34.32 -10.70 11.47
CA SER A 225 35.75 -10.93 11.73
C SER A 225 36.03 -11.72 13.03
N ALA A 226 34.98 -12.32 13.63
CA ALA A 226 35.05 -13.19 14.81
C ALA A 226 34.46 -14.58 14.47
#